data_AF-A0A7S4KRX8-F1
#
_entry.id   AF-A0A7S4KRX8-F1
#
_cell.length_a   1.000
_cell.length_b   1.000
_cell.length_c   1.000
_cell.angle_alpha   90.00
_cell.angle_beta   90.00
_cell.angle_gamma   90.00
#
_symmetry.space_group_name_H-M   'P 1'
#
loop_
_entity.id
_entity.type
_entity.pdbx_description
1 polymer ?
#
loop_
_entity_poly.entity_id
_entity_poly.type
_entity_poly.pdbx_seq_one_letter_code
_entity_poly.pdbx_strand_id
1 'polypeptide(L)'
;MNQKRLTLASNALRTAHSIGKLLQLFNSRTCSLVLGAGARHTSDLKSISAKHLCVSAQSIRMIKDLIPYISAALQVFLSPTATRADEIMGEFMPAYNDFTLHLKEIISKLSAILITRTKTHLQSITPRTFFTVVGVKKEKKEKKEK
;
A
#
# COMPACT_ATOMS: atom_id res chain seq x y z
N MET A 1 21.18 39.29 -16.21
CA MET A 1 20.59 38.66 -15.00
C MET A 1 19.40 37.72 -15.31
N ASN A 2 18.64 37.94 -16.39
CA ASN A 2 17.46 37.12 -16.74
C ASN A 2 17.76 35.68 -17.19
N GLN A 3 18.84 35.43 -17.94
CA GLN A 3 19.12 34.09 -18.49
C GLN A 3 19.38 33.02 -17.41
N LYS A 4 20.12 33.36 -16.34
CA LYS A 4 20.42 32.44 -15.23
C LYS A 4 19.17 32.00 -14.45
N ARG A 5 18.17 32.89 -14.30
CA ARG A 5 16.90 32.56 -13.63
C ARG A 5 16.03 31.66 -14.49
N LEU A 6 15.99 31.90 -15.81
CA LEU A 6 15.28 31.04 -16.77
C LEU A 6 15.85 29.61 -16.80
N THR A 7 17.18 29.45 -16.76
CA THR A 7 17.82 28.12 -16.71
C THR A 7 17.61 27.41 -15.38
N LEU A 8 17.49 28.14 -14.27
CA LEU A 8 17.26 27.54 -12.95
C LEU A 8 15.84 26.98 -12.84
N ALA A 9 14.85 27.72 -13.33
CA ALA A 9 13.45 27.28 -13.34
C ALA A 9 13.24 26.04 -14.24
N SER A 10 13.86 26.00 -15.42
CA SER A 10 13.77 24.83 -16.32
C SER A 10 14.44 23.58 -15.73
N ASN A 11 15.56 23.75 -15.01
CA ASN A 11 16.21 22.67 -14.29
C ASN A 11 15.35 22.14 -13.14
N ALA A 12 14.72 23.04 -12.36
CA ALA A 12 13.83 22.66 -11.28
C ALA A 12 12.62 21.83 -11.78
N LEU A 13 12.02 22.23 -12.91
CA LEU A 13 10.91 21.49 -13.52
C LEU A 13 11.36 20.10 -14.03
N ARG A 14 12.54 20.01 -14.66
CA ARG A 14 13.11 18.71 -15.07
C ARG A 14 13.34 17.79 -13.87
N THR A 15 13.87 18.34 -12.77
CA THR A 15 14.05 17.60 -11.53
C THR A 15 12.72 17.13 -10.95
N ALA A 16 11.69 17.99 -10.92
CA ALA A 16 10.34 17.61 -10.49
C ALA A 16 9.80 16.42 -11.31
N HIS A 17 9.90 16.48 -12.63
CA HIS A 17 9.50 15.40 -13.53
C HIS A 17 10.25 14.08 -13.27
N SER A 18 11.58 14.14 -13.10
CA SER A 18 12.39 12.96 -12.78
C SER A 18 12.01 12.33 -11.44
N ILE A 19 11.75 13.14 -10.41
CA ILE A 19 11.30 12.65 -9.11
C ILE A 19 9.90 12.05 -9.23
N GLY A 20 8.96 12.69 -9.93
CA GLY A 20 7.62 12.15 -10.18
C GLY A 20 7.67 10.75 -10.80
N LYS A 21 8.49 10.56 -11.84
CA LYS A 21 8.73 9.24 -12.45
C LYS A 21 9.34 8.22 -11.49
N LEU A 22 10.29 8.63 -10.66
CA LEU A 22 10.89 7.75 -9.65
C LEU A 22 9.84 7.27 -8.64
N LEU A 23 8.93 8.16 -8.20
CA LEU A 23 7.84 7.83 -7.29
C LEU A 23 6.85 6.83 -7.92
N GLN A 24 6.49 7.03 -9.19
CA GLN A 24 5.64 6.09 -9.93
C GLN A 24 6.30 4.71 -10.08
N LEU A 25 7.59 4.68 -10.41
CA LEU A 25 8.36 3.44 -10.51
C LEU A 25 8.42 2.73 -9.16
N PHE A 26 8.69 3.46 -8.08
CA PHE A 26 8.68 2.91 -6.73
C PHE A 26 7.31 2.31 -6.37
N ASN A 27 6.21 3.01 -6.69
CA ASN A 27 4.87 2.50 -6.46
C ASN A 27 4.62 1.19 -7.23
N SER A 28 4.89 1.19 -8.53
CA SER A 28 4.71 0.02 -9.40
C SER A 28 5.48 -1.20 -8.90
N ARG A 29 6.77 -1.03 -8.57
CA ARG A 29 7.59 -2.12 -8.04
C ARG A 29 7.09 -2.63 -6.69
N THR A 30 6.70 -1.72 -5.80
CA THR A 30 6.16 -2.10 -4.49
C THR A 30 4.84 -2.86 -4.63
N CYS A 31 3.93 -2.42 -5.50
CA CYS A 31 2.68 -3.13 -5.81
C CYS A 31 2.95 -4.57 -6.25
N SER A 32 3.85 -4.76 -7.22
CA SER A 32 4.20 -6.10 -7.70
C SER A 32 4.76 -6.99 -6.60
N LEU A 33 5.59 -6.43 -5.71
CA LEU A 33 6.22 -7.19 -4.63
C LEU A 33 5.21 -7.61 -3.55
N VAL A 34 4.33 -6.70 -3.10
CA VAL A 34 3.48 -6.94 -1.91
C VAL A 34 2.05 -7.38 -2.24
N LEU A 35 1.50 -6.95 -3.38
CA LEU A 35 0.18 -7.33 -3.85
C LEU A 35 0.26 -8.44 -4.90
N GLY A 36 1.14 -8.30 -5.89
CA GLY A 36 1.25 -9.17 -7.07
C GLY A 36 2.05 -10.48 -6.89
N ALA A 37 2.36 -10.88 -5.65
CA ALA A 37 3.20 -12.04 -5.33
C ALA A 37 4.62 -12.04 -5.96
N GLY A 38 5.05 -10.94 -6.58
CA GLY A 38 6.34 -10.81 -7.26
C GLY A 38 7.53 -11.04 -6.33
N ALA A 39 7.38 -10.72 -5.03
CA ALA A 39 8.39 -11.04 -4.04
C ALA A 39 8.57 -12.56 -3.86
N ARG A 40 7.54 -13.39 -4.01
CA ARG A 40 7.67 -14.86 -3.95
C ARG A 40 8.48 -15.43 -5.12
N HIS A 41 8.50 -14.72 -6.24
CA HIS A 41 9.18 -15.15 -7.46
C HIS A 41 10.62 -14.62 -7.56
N THR A 42 10.89 -13.46 -6.96
CA THR A 42 12.17 -12.75 -7.07
C THR A 42 13.01 -12.80 -5.79
N SER A 43 12.43 -13.23 -4.67
CA SER A 43 13.11 -13.45 -3.40
C SER A 43 12.66 -14.78 -2.80
N ASP A 44 13.53 -15.45 -2.03
CA ASP A 44 13.33 -16.82 -1.54
C ASP A 44 12.30 -16.93 -0.37
N LEU A 45 11.34 -16.00 -0.35
CA LEU A 45 10.32 -15.90 0.69
C LEU A 45 9.14 -16.83 0.38
N LYS A 46 8.85 -17.75 1.31
CA LYS A 46 7.69 -18.67 1.22
C LYS A 46 6.33 -17.94 1.18
N SER A 47 6.21 -16.76 1.79
CA SER A 47 4.99 -15.94 1.75
C SER A 47 5.24 -14.47 2.08
N ILE A 48 4.39 -13.58 1.55
CA ILE A 48 4.29 -12.19 2.01
C ILE A 48 3.52 -12.16 3.33
N SER A 49 4.23 -11.90 4.43
CA SER A 49 3.65 -11.82 5.76
C SER A 49 2.95 -10.48 6.00
N ALA A 50 2.08 -10.43 7.01
CA ALA A 50 1.47 -9.18 7.48
C ALA A 50 2.53 -8.14 7.88
N LYS A 51 3.69 -8.58 8.41
CA LYS A 51 4.80 -7.69 8.75
C LYS A 51 5.34 -6.96 7.52
N HIS A 52 5.52 -7.67 6.39
CA HIS A 52 6.00 -7.05 5.15
C HIS A 52 4.99 -6.02 4.61
N LEU A 53 3.69 -6.35 4.64
CA LEU A 53 2.63 -5.42 4.26
C LEU A 53 2.64 -4.14 5.12
N CYS A 54 2.77 -4.28 6.44
CA CYS A 54 2.80 -3.14 7.36
C CYS A 54 4.03 -2.24 7.15
N VAL A 55 5.21 -2.82 6.91
CA VAL A 55 6.43 -2.02 6.64
C VAL A 55 6.29 -1.29 5.31
N SER A 56 5.84 -1.98 4.25
CA SER A 56 5.62 -1.34 2.95
C SER A 56 4.57 -0.22 3.00
N ALA A 57 3.46 -0.44 3.72
CA ALA A 57 2.47 0.62 3.94
C ALA A 57 3.06 1.84 4.65
N GLN A 58 3.87 1.64 5.68
CA GLN A 58 4.56 2.74 6.37
C GLN A 58 5.54 3.47 5.46
N SER A 59 6.33 2.75 4.65
CA SER A 59 7.24 3.37 3.70
C SER A 59 6.51 4.20 2.64
N ILE A 60 5.41 3.67 2.07
CA ILE A 60 4.57 4.41 1.12
C ILE A 60 4.00 5.67 1.78
N ARG A 61 3.51 5.56 3.02
CA ARG A 61 2.95 6.70 3.75
C ARG A 61 3.98 7.79 4.01
N MET A 62 5.18 7.40 4.45
CA MET A 62 6.30 8.32 4.65
C MET A 62 6.64 9.09 3.36
N ILE A 63 6.76 8.37 2.23
CA ILE A 63 7.06 8.99 0.94
C ILE A 63 5.94 9.92 0.49
N LYS A 64 4.68 9.48 0.62
CA LYS A 64 3.50 10.28 0.27
C LYS A 64 3.44 11.58 1.08
N ASP A 65 3.74 11.53 2.37
CA ASP A 65 3.74 12.69 3.25
C ASP A 65 4.94 13.62 2.97
N LEU A 66 6.00 13.12 2.34
CA LEU A 66 7.17 13.90 1.92
C LEU A 66 6.94 14.70 0.63
N ILE A 67 6.06 14.24 -0.26
CA ILE A 67 5.73 14.91 -1.55
C ILE A 67 5.47 16.42 -1.41
N PRO A 68 4.60 16.92 -0.51
CA PRO A 68 4.34 18.36 -0.41
C PRO A 68 5.60 19.16 -0.04
N TYR A 69 6.50 18.60 0.77
CA TYR A 69 7.74 19.26 1.14
C TYR A 69 8.74 19.32 -0.03
N ILE A 70 8.83 18.24 -0.82
CA ILE A 70 9.65 18.23 -2.05
C ILE A 70 9.11 19.24 -3.05
N SER A 71 7.80 19.28 -3.23
CA SER A 71 7.12 20.25 -4.10
C SER A 71 7.41 21.68 -3.66
N ALA A 72 7.23 21.99 -2.36
CA ALA A 72 7.52 23.31 -1.81
C ALA A 72 8.99 23.71 -1.99
N ALA A 73 9.93 22.78 -1.76
CA ALA A 73 11.35 23.05 -1.95
C ALA A 73 11.71 23.37 -3.41
N LEU A 74 11.07 22.70 -4.38
CA LEU A 74 11.31 22.95 -5.80
C LEU A 74 10.66 24.26 -6.28
N GLN A 75 9.51 24.62 -5.72
CA GLN A 75 8.80 25.87 -6.05
C GLN A 75 9.63 27.13 -5.75
N VAL A 76 10.53 27.09 -4.76
CA VAL A 76 11.44 28.21 -4.43
C VAL A 76 12.34 28.62 -5.60
N PHE A 77 12.65 27.69 -6.50
CA PHE A 77 13.51 27.96 -7.67
C PHE A 77 12.76 28.58 -8.84
N LEU A 78 11.44 28.72 -8.74
CA LEU A 78 10.60 29.25 -9.79
C LEU A 78 10.27 30.71 -9.52
N SER A 79 10.12 31.47 -10.60
CA SER A 79 9.58 32.84 -10.52
C SER A 79 8.18 32.79 -9.89
N PRO A 80 7.70 33.83 -9.17
CA PRO A 80 6.40 33.86 -8.47
C PRO A 80 5.15 33.70 -9.36
N THR A 81 5.30 33.27 -10.60
CA THR A 81 4.22 33.05 -11.55
C THR A 81 3.49 31.77 -11.15
N ALA A 82 2.26 31.93 -10.65
CA ALA A 82 1.42 30.85 -10.12
C ALA A 82 1.34 29.62 -11.05
N THR A 83 1.32 29.85 -12.38
CA THR A 83 1.22 28.79 -13.39
C THR A 83 2.29 27.70 -13.28
N ARG A 84 3.53 28.03 -12.91
CA ARG A 84 4.59 27.01 -12.84
C ARG A 84 4.70 26.30 -11.50
N ALA A 85 4.14 26.87 -10.43
CA ALA A 85 4.02 26.18 -9.16
C ALA A 85 3.02 25.03 -9.27
N ASP A 86 1.91 25.25 -9.99
CA ASP A 86 0.92 24.22 -10.30
C ASP A 86 1.49 23.11 -11.18
N GLU A 87 2.35 23.46 -12.15
CA GLU A 87 3.07 22.48 -13.00
C GLU A 87 3.90 21.50 -12.16
N ILE A 88 4.65 21.98 -11.16
CA ILE A 88 5.46 21.12 -10.28
C ILE A 88 4.58 20.16 -9.48
N MET A 89 3.49 20.66 -8.89
CA MET A 89 2.59 19.79 -8.15
C MET A 89 1.93 18.77 -9.08
N GLY A 90 1.60 19.17 -10.31
CA GLY A 90 1.07 18.30 -11.36
C GLY A 90 1.94 17.09 -11.66
N GLU A 91 3.27 17.22 -11.60
CA GLU A 91 4.21 16.09 -11.78
C GLU A 91 4.12 15.04 -10.66
N PHE A 92 3.70 15.45 -9.45
CA PHE A 92 3.61 14.56 -8.28
C PHE A 92 2.22 13.97 -8.05
N MET A 93 1.17 14.63 -8.55
CA MET A 93 -0.22 14.22 -8.34
C MET A 93 -0.53 12.77 -8.77
N PRO A 94 -0.06 12.28 -9.93
CA PRO A 94 -0.27 10.88 -10.31
C PRO A 94 0.28 9.91 -9.27
N ALA A 95 1.53 10.08 -8.84
CA ALA A 95 2.16 9.24 -7.83
C ALA A 95 1.44 9.32 -6.47
N TYR A 96 1.00 10.52 -6.08
CA TYR A 96 0.26 10.72 -4.82
C TYR A 96 -1.08 9.95 -4.81
N ASN A 97 -1.81 10.00 -5.93
CA ASN A 97 -3.07 9.26 -6.08
C ASN A 97 -2.84 7.76 -6.09
N ASP A 98 -1.82 7.31 -6.82
CA ASP A 98 -1.43 5.90 -6.89
C ASP A 98 -1.02 5.35 -5.51
N PHE A 99 -0.25 6.12 -4.73
CA PHE A 99 0.07 5.75 -3.34
C PHE A 99 -1.17 5.62 -2.47
N THR A 100 -2.15 6.50 -2.66
CA THR A 100 -3.41 6.45 -1.90
C THR A 100 -4.21 5.19 -2.24
N LEU A 101 -4.29 4.82 -3.51
CA LEU A 101 -4.94 3.58 -3.95
C LEU A 101 -4.19 2.34 -3.41
N HIS A 102 -2.88 2.30 -3.57
CA HIS A 102 -2.05 1.20 -3.10
C HIS A 102 -2.17 0.99 -1.58
N LEU A 103 -2.18 2.07 -0.78
CA LEU A 103 -2.40 1.97 0.67
C LEU A 103 -3.76 1.34 1.01
N LYS A 104 -4.83 1.70 0.29
CA LYS A 104 -6.17 1.09 0.47
C LYS A 104 -6.13 -0.40 0.20
N GLU A 105 -5.46 -0.82 -0.86
CA GLU A 105 -5.33 -2.24 -1.22
C GLU A 105 -4.52 -3.02 -0.17
N ILE A 106 -3.41 -2.45 0.33
CA ILE A 106 -2.62 -3.08 1.40
C ILE A 106 -3.46 -3.23 2.68
N ILE A 107 -4.19 -2.20 3.10
CA ILE A 107 -5.05 -2.23 4.30
C ILE A 107 -6.19 -3.24 4.14
N SER A 108 -6.80 -3.33 2.96
CA SER A 108 -7.81 -4.34 2.65
C SER A 108 -7.24 -5.76 2.79
N LYS A 109 -6.05 -6.01 2.21
CA LYS A 109 -5.36 -7.31 2.32
C LYS A 109 -4.97 -7.65 3.75
N LEU A 110 -4.50 -6.66 4.53
CA LEU A 110 -4.22 -6.83 5.96
C LEU A 110 -5.49 -7.20 6.74
N SER A 111 -6.61 -6.51 6.49
CA SER A 111 -7.90 -6.81 7.11
C SER A 111 -8.35 -8.23 6.81
N ALA A 112 -8.22 -8.69 5.56
CA ALA A 112 -8.57 -10.06 5.18
C ALA A 112 -7.70 -11.11 5.91
N ILE A 113 -6.39 -10.85 6.04
CA ILE A 113 -5.48 -11.71 6.81
C ILE A 113 -5.92 -11.77 8.28
N LEU A 114 -6.20 -10.62 8.89
CA LEU A 114 -6.64 -10.53 10.29
C LEU A 114 -7.96 -11.25 10.52
N ILE A 115 -8.98 -11.03 9.68
CA ILE A 115 -10.27 -11.73 9.75
C ILE A 115 -10.08 -13.24 9.67
N THR A 116 -9.23 -13.71 8.75
CA THR A 116 -8.93 -15.14 8.61
C THR A 116 -8.33 -15.71 9.88
N ARG A 117 -7.35 -15.01 10.46
CA ARG A 117 -6.68 -15.44 11.70
C ARG A 117 -7.64 -15.44 12.90
N THR A 118 -8.46 -14.40 13.03
CA THR A 118 -9.49 -14.31 14.07
C THR A 118 -10.50 -15.45 13.93
N LYS A 119 -10.97 -15.76 12.72
CA LYS A 119 -11.89 -16.88 12.47
C LYS A 119 -11.29 -18.22 12.89
N THR A 120 -10.04 -18.49 12.51
CA THR A 120 -9.34 -19.72 12.93
C THR A 120 -9.20 -19.81 14.45
N HIS A 121 -8.86 -18.70 15.10
CA HIS A 121 -8.73 -18.66 16.57
C HIS A 121 -10.08 -18.85 17.27
N LEU A 122 -11.14 -18.18 16.79
CA LEU A 122 -12.49 -18.37 17.29
C LEU A 122 -12.95 -19.82 17.13
N GLN A 123 -12.67 -20.50 16.00
CA GLN A 123 -12.98 -21.92 15.84
C GLN A 123 -12.25 -22.84 16.84
N SER A 124 -11.07 -22.44 17.31
CA SER A 124 -10.34 -23.18 18.35
C SER A 124 -10.88 -22.93 19.76
N ILE A 125 -11.44 -21.74 20.02
CA ILE A 125 -12.06 -21.36 21.30
C ILE A 125 -13.50 -21.87 21.37
N THR A 126 -14.24 -21.87 20.25
CA THR A 126 -15.60 -22.37 20.18
C THR A 126 -15.61 -23.78 20.73
N PRO A 127 -16.24 -23.99 21.89
CA PRO A 127 -16.02 -25.19 22.67
C PRO A 127 -16.45 -26.42 21.86
N ARG A 128 -15.48 -27.26 21.48
CA ARG A 128 -15.72 -28.71 21.33
C ARG A 128 -16.42 -29.29 22.57
N THR A 129 -16.35 -28.57 23.70
CA THR A 129 -17.01 -28.87 24.97
C THR A 129 -18.50 -28.54 25.03
N PHE A 130 -19.14 -27.74 24.16
CA PHE A 130 -20.58 -27.47 24.33
C PHE A 130 -21.42 -28.72 24.06
N PHE A 131 -21.08 -29.51 23.04
CA PHE A 131 -21.72 -30.80 22.76
C PHE A 131 -21.19 -31.97 23.61
N THR A 132 -20.13 -31.76 24.40
CA THR A 132 -19.58 -32.80 25.28
C THR A 132 -20.07 -32.63 26.72
N VAL A 133 -20.30 -31.39 27.17
CA VAL A 133 -20.83 -31.07 28.50
C VAL A 133 -22.37 -31.08 28.51
N VAL A 134 -23.01 -30.70 27.40
CA VAL A 134 -24.44 -30.95 27.21
C VAL A 134 -24.55 -32.31 26.54
N GLY A 135 -24.83 -33.35 27.33
CA GLY A 135 -24.99 -34.74 26.89
C GLY A 135 -26.18 -34.96 25.94
N VAL A 136 -26.19 -34.29 24.78
CA VAL A 136 -27.10 -34.61 23.69
C VAL A 136 -26.51 -35.84 22.99
N LYS A 137 -26.99 -37.02 23.41
CA LYS A 137 -26.85 -38.26 22.65
C LYS A 137 -27.15 -37.96 21.18
N LYS A 138 -26.16 -38.15 20.32
CA LYS A 138 -26.43 -38.39 18.90
C LYS A 138 -27.32 -39.63 18.84
N GLU A 139 -28.63 -39.44 18.66
CA GLU A 139 -29.49 -40.51 18.16
C GLU A 139 -28.93 -40.95 16.81
N LYS A 140 -28.35 -42.15 16.79
CA LYS A 140 -28.16 -42.92 15.57
C LYS A 140 -29.56 -43.14 14.99
N LYS A 141 -29.92 -42.41 13.93
CA LYS A 141 -30.94 -42.89 13.00
C LYS A 141 -30.36 -44.08 12.24
N GLU A 142 -30.41 -45.25 12.87
CA GLU A 142 -30.66 -46.48 12.12
C GLU A 142 -32.11 -46.42 11.65
N LYS A 143 -32.32 -46.24 10.36
CA LYS A 143 -33.45 -46.87 9.69
C LYS A 143 -32.90 -47.65 8.51
N LYS A 144 -32.79 -48.96 8.77
CA LYS A 144 -32.70 -50.04 7.80
C LYS A 144 -33.82 -49.90 6.77
N GLU A 145 -33.48 -50.27 5.53
CA GLU A 145 -34.43 -50.74 4.52
C GLU A 145 -35.40 -51.76 5.13
N LYS A 146 -36.69 -51.56 4.88
CA LYS A 146 -37.59 -52.49 4.18
C LYS A 146 -38.95 -51.82 3.98
#